data_AF-A0A2T2UBN5-F1
#
_entry.id   AF-A0A2T2UBN5-F1
#
_cell.length_a   1.000
_cell.length_b   1.000
_cell.length_c   1.000
_cell.angle_alpha   90.00
_cell.angle_beta   90.00
_cell.angle_gamma   90.00
#
_symmetry.space_group_name_H-M   'P 1'
#
loop_
_entity.id
_entity.type
_entity.pdbx_description
1 polymer ?
#
loop_
_entity_poly.entity_id
_entity_poly.type
_entity_poly.pdbx_seq_one_letter_code
_entity_poly.pdbx_strand_id
1 'polypeptide(L)' 'MSHPWHDIEVGPDAPDVFNSIIEIPQGCKVKYELDKKSGMLRVDRMLY' A
#
# COMPACT_ATOMS: atom_id res chain seq x y z
N MET A 1 8.43 -11.80 -8.44
CA MET A 1 7.81 -10.49 -8.16
C MET A 1 7.03 -10.68 -6.88
N SER A 2 7.28 -9.88 -5.84
CA SER A 2 6.60 -10.00 -4.55
C SER A 2 5.27 -9.25 -4.57
N HIS A 3 4.20 -9.88 -4.11
CA HIS A 3 2.91 -9.25 -3.86
C HIS A 3 2.96 -8.46 -2.54
N PRO A 4 2.82 -7.11 -2.55
CA PRO A 4 3.08 -6.28 -1.36
C PRO A 4 2.23 -6.60 -0.12
N TRP A 5 1.05 -7.21 -0.31
CA TRP A 5 0.19 -7.62 0.80
C TRP A 5 0.47 -9.04 1.32
N HIS A 6 0.94 -9.95 0.47
CA HIS A 6 1.03 -11.38 0.83
C HIS A 6 2.46 -11.83 1.11
N ASP A 7 3.45 -11.20 0.46
CA ASP A 7 4.84 -11.64 0.49
C ASP A 7 5.73 -10.73 1.34
N ILE A 8 5.18 -9.66 1.92
CA ILE A 8 5.87 -8.75 2.83
C ILE A 8 5.47 -9.08 4.26
N GLU A 9 6.46 -9.43 5.08
CA GLU A 9 6.26 -9.65 6.50
C GLU A 9 5.82 -8.35 7.21
N VAL A 10 4.94 -8.47 8.20
CA VAL A 10 4.48 -7.32 8.99
C VAL A 10 5.64 -6.62 9.72
N GLY A 11 6.68 -7.37 10.09
CA GLY A 11 7.84 -6.87 10.83
C GLY A 11 8.00 -7.62 12.16
N PRO A 12 9.25 -7.77 12.66
CA PRO A 12 9.54 -8.60 13.82
C PRO A 12 9.02 -8.03 15.15
N ASP A 13 8.84 -6.71 15.23
CA ASP A 13 8.46 -5.98 16.44
C ASP A 13 6.99 -5.54 16.43
N ALA A 14 6.17 -6.19 15.60
CA ALA A 14 4.74 -5.91 15.55
C ALA A 14 4.07 -6.31 16.88
N PRO A 15 3.12 -5.51 17.41
CA PRO A 15 2.44 -4.38 16.76
C PRO A 15 3.10 -3.02 16.99
N ASP A 16 4.18 -2.92 17.77
CA ASP A 16 4.81 -1.64 18.15
C ASP A 16 5.55 -0.99 16.98
N VAL A 17 6.24 -1.78 16.16
CA VAL A 17 6.91 -1.33 14.93
C VAL A 17 6.63 -2.32 13.80
N PHE A 18 6.13 -1.82 12.67
CA PHE A 18 5.72 -2.64 11.53
C PHE A 18 5.99 -1.96 10.18
N ASN A 19 6.12 -2.78 9.14
CA ASN A 19 6.23 -2.36 7.75
C ASN A 19 4.88 -1.79 7.26
N SER A 20 4.93 -0.62 6.61
CA SER A 20 3.76 0.00 6.01
C SER A 20 4.00 0.25 4.52
N ILE A 21 3.04 -0.18 3.69
CA ILE A 21 3.07 0.05 2.25
C ILE A 21 2.26 1.32 1.96
N ILE A 22 2.95 2.39 1.58
CA ILE A 22 2.32 3.69 1.34
C ILE A 22 1.65 3.71 -0.03
N GLU A 23 0.32 3.79 -0.04
CA GLU A 23 -0.47 3.88 -1.28
C GLU A 23 -0.53 5.34 -1.80
N ILE A 24 -0.65 6.32 -0.90
CA ILE A 24 -0.89 7.72 -1.25
C ILE A 24 0.14 8.61 -0.53
N PRO A 25 1.07 9.25 -1.25
CA PRO A 25 1.99 10.21 -0.65
C PRO A 25 1.27 11.45 -0.07
N GLN A 26 1.87 12.06 0.95
CA GLN A 26 1.34 13.28 1.55
C GLN A 26 1.18 14.39 0.48
N GLY A 27 0.03 15.06 0.49
CA GLY A 27 -0.29 16.15 -0.44
C GLY A 27 -0.78 15.70 -1.82
N CYS A 28 -0.92 14.39 -2.08
CA CYS A 28 -1.44 13.89 -3.34
C CYS A 28 -2.98 14.07 -3.44
N LYS A 29 -3.45 14.54 -4.59
CA LYS A 29 -4.89 14.63 -4.93
C LYS A 29 -5.44 13.36 -5.59
N VAL A 30 -4.57 12.41 -5.92
CA VAL A 30 -4.95 11.13 -6.53
C VAL A 30 -5.09 10.11 -5.41
N LYS A 31 -6.28 9.52 -5.29
CA LYS A 31 -6.46 8.32 -4.46
C LYS A 31 -5.96 7.12 -5.25
N TYR A 32 -4.76 6.66 -4.93
CA TYR A 32 -4.28 5.35 -5.33
C TYR A 32 -4.75 4.27 -4.35
N GLU A 33 -4.67 3.02 -4.77
CA GLU A 33 -4.91 1.85 -3.94
C GLU A 33 -4.17 0.62 -4.50
N LEU A 34 -3.87 -0.34 -3.63
CA LEU A 34 -3.36 -1.64 -4.03
C LEU A 34 -4.47 -2.46 -4.70
N ASP A 35 -4.27 -2.85 -5.94
CA ASP A 35 -5.11 -3.85 -6.60
C ASP A 35 -4.78 -5.25 -6.03
N LYS A 36 -5.69 -5.77 -5.19
CA LYS A 36 -5.50 -7.03 -4.45
C LYS A 36 -5.21 -8.26 -5.30
N LYS A 37 -5.59 -8.24 -6.58
CA LYS A 37 -5.41 -9.38 -7.49
C LYS A 37 -4.00 -9.39 -8.08
N SER A 38 -3.52 -8.23 -8.49
CA SER A 38 -2.23 -8.09 -9.18
C SER A 38 -1.08 -7.71 -8.25
N GLY A 39 -1.37 -7.11 -7.09
CA GLY A 39 -0.36 -6.51 -6.23
C GLY A 39 0.21 -5.19 -6.77
N MET A 40 -0.39 -4.63 -7.83
CA MET A 40 0.03 -3.36 -8.42
C MET A 40 -0.73 -2.18 -7.83
N LEU A 41 -0.14 -0.99 -7.88
CA LEU A 41 -0.83 0.25 -7.51
C LEU A 41 -1.76 0.69 -8.65
N ARG A 42 -3.03 0.94 -8.32
CA ARG A 42 -4.08 1.39 -9.23
C ARG A 42 -4.56 2.79 -8.84
N VAL A 43 -4.93 3.61 -9.82
CA VAL A 43 -5.69 4.84 -9.56
C VAL A 43 -7.13 4.46 -9.28
N ASP A 44 -7.61 4.70 -8.06
CA ASP A 44 -9.03 4.56 -7.73
C ASP A 44 -9.82 5.76 -8.26
N ARG A 45 -9.41 6.97 -7.87
CA ARG A 45 -10.08 8.23 -8.26
C ARG A 45 -9.25 9.47 -8.00
N MET A 46 -9.66 10.61 -8.57
CA MET A 46 -9.22 11.94 -8.18
C MET A 46 -10.08 12.46 -7.02
N LEU A 47 -9.45 13.12 -6.04
CA LEU A 47 -10.16 13.83 -4.97
C LEU A 47 -10.73 15.17 -5.50
N TYR A 48 -11.95 15.49 -5.10
CA TYR A 48 -12.64 16.76 -5.44
C TYR A 48 -12.29 17.86 -4.44
#